data_AF-A0A420H7S2-F1
#
_entry.id   AF-A0A420H7S2-F1
#
_cell.length_a   1.000
_cell.length_b   1.000
_cell.length_c   1.000
_cell.angle_alpha   90.00
_cell.angle_beta   90.00
_cell.angle_gamma   90.00
#
_symmetry.space_group_name_H-M   'P 1'
#
loop_
_entity.id
_entity.type
_entity.pdbx_description
1 polymer ?
#
loop_
_entity_poly.entity_id
_entity_poly.type
_entity_poly.pdbx_seq_one_letter_code
_entity_poly.pdbx_strand_id
1 'polypeptide(L)'
;MKSMLLRTDLIKGPYTRDTSYILTPYNSNFKLIKNVPYKAALEISQRGFRDISIINEQPITRAPTREKTQIRSRSLSSKSTNRDIQVLDNQKFFTASKQPSLVIGYTTVDDGGSDGDDTLHLPMTDIVWPPPILSAVVGLPAEGEPEYVDLVFDRSITSMMLILLNNKGHNFNTANVEDYSIEPIRDIISQWIKDNWAGEC
;
A
#
# COMPACT_ATOMS: atom_id res chain seq x y z
N MET A 1 3.14 -1.64 11.31
CA MET A 1 3.67 -0.63 10.38
C MET A 1 2.62 -0.23 9.35
N LYS A 2 2.73 0.94 8.72
CA LYS A 2 1.81 1.35 7.64
C LYS A 2 2.14 0.57 6.36
N SER A 3 1.15 0.00 5.68
CA SER A 3 1.40 -0.80 4.46
C SER A 3 2.08 -0.01 3.35
N MET A 4 1.77 1.29 3.26
CA MET A 4 2.36 2.23 2.30
C MET A 4 3.89 2.42 2.43
N LEU A 5 4.52 1.91 3.50
CA LEU A 5 5.98 1.85 3.58
C LEU A 5 6.58 0.89 2.54
N LEU A 6 5.81 -0.12 2.13
CA LEU A 6 6.12 -1.00 1.02
C LEU A 6 5.48 -0.41 -0.25
N ARG A 7 6.30 -0.19 -1.28
CA ARG A 7 5.89 0.49 -2.51
C ARG A 7 5.61 -0.46 -3.66
N THR A 8 6.24 -1.62 -3.64
CA THR A 8 6.25 -2.60 -4.73
C THR A 8 6.34 -4.01 -4.16
N ASP A 9 6.12 -5.00 -5.04
CA ASP A 9 6.34 -6.40 -4.71
C ASP A 9 7.83 -6.73 -4.60
N LEU A 10 8.16 -7.62 -3.67
CA LEU A 10 9.50 -8.19 -3.57
C LEU A 10 9.60 -9.43 -4.46
N ILE A 11 10.12 -9.24 -5.68
CA ILE A 11 10.26 -10.31 -6.68
C ILE A 11 11.49 -11.16 -6.39
N LYS A 12 11.39 -12.48 -6.62
CA LYS A 12 12.52 -13.40 -6.51
C LYS A 12 13.62 -13.09 -7.52
N GLY A 13 14.85 -13.04 -7.04
CA GLY A 13 16.04 -12.87 -7.87
C GLY A 13 17.11 -12.03 -7.16
N PRO A 14 18.02 -11.40 -7.93
CA PRO A 14 19.06 -10.54 -7.40
C PRO A 14 18.50 -9.42 -6.52
N TYR A 15 18.94 -9.35 -5.26
CA TYR A 15 18.60 -8.26 -4.36
C TYR A 15 19.75 -7.24 -4.33
N THR A 16 19.51 -6.07 -4.92
CA THR A 16 20.50 -5.01 -5.01
C THR A 16 20.14 -3.83 -4.11
N ARG A 17 21.05 -2.86 -4.00
CA ARG A 17 20.75 -1.57 -3.37
C ARG A 17 19.54 -0.89 -4.04
N ASP A 18 19.38 -1.02 -5.35
CA ASP A 18 18.25 -0.41 -6.05
C ASP A 18 16.93 -1.08 -5.64
N THR A 19 16.92 -2.42 -5.56
CA THR A 19 15.78 -3.22 -5.08
C THR A 19 15.30 -2.76 -3.70
N SER A 20 16.22 -2.39 -2.79
CA SER A 20 15.84 -1.93 -1.45
C SER A 20 15.11 -0.58 -1.47
N TYR A 21 15.51 0.37 -2.33
CA TYR A 21 14.82 1.64 -2.50
C TYR A 21 13.52 1.52 -3.29
N ILE A 22 13.45 0.61 -4.26
CA ILE A 22 12.21 0.29 -5.00
C ILE A 22 11.17 -0.31 -4.05
N LEU A 23 11.58 -1.17 -3.13
CA LEU A 23 10.69 -1.76 -2.13
C LEU A 23 10.25 -0.75 -1.07
N THR A 24 11.21 -0.07 -0.43
CA THR A 24 10.92 0.88 0.65
C THR A 24 11.91 2.06 0.65
N PRO A 25 11.54 3.19 0.03
CA PRO A 25 12.43 4.36 -0.11
C PRO A 25 12.48 5.19 1.18
N TYR A 26 11.64 4.90 2.15
CA TYR A 26 11.48 5.72 3.35
C TYR A 26 12.60 5.47 4.35
N ASN A 27 13.17 6.55 4.85
CA ASN A 27 14.10 6.49 5.97
C ASN A 27 13.34 6.50 7.30
N SER A 28 12.65 5.40 7.60
CA SER A 28 11.84 5.27 8.80
C SER A 28 12.31 4.09 9.64
N ASN A 29 12.61 4.37 10.91
CA ASN A 29 13.03 3.40 11.91
C ASN A 29 11.85 3.00 12.82
N PHE A 30 12.05 1.98 13.64
CA PHE A 30 11.04 1.53 14.60
C PHE A 30 11.13 2.28 15.92
N LYS A 31 9.96 2.56 16.49
CA LYS A 31 9.74 3.14 17.81
C LYS A 31 9.05 2.13 18.72
N LEU A 32 9.22 2.32 20.02
CA LEU A 32 8.70 1.45 21.07
C LEU A 32 7.89 2.27 22.08
N ILE A 33 6.73 1.74 22.48
CA ILE A 33 6.05 2.12 23.73
C ILE A 33 5.95 0.86 24.59
N LYS A 34 6.54 0.91 25.79
CA LYS A 34 6.54 -0.20 26.74
C LYS A 34 5.26 -0.26 27.56
N ASN A 35 4.97 -1.45 28.11
CA ASN A 35 3.89 -1.67 29.08
C ASN A 35 2.50 -1.20 28.60
N VAL A 36 2.18 -1.45 27.34
CA VAL A 36 0.86 -1.15 26.79
C VAL A 36 -0.11 -2.27 27.22
N PRO A 37 -1.31 -1.95 27.75
CA PRO A 37 -2.31 -2.97 28.06
C PRO A 37 -2.61 -3.84 26.85
N TYR A 38 -2.50 -5.16 27.00
CA TYR A 38 -2.58 -6.10 25.88
C TYR A 38 -3.87 -5.95 25.07
N LYS A 39 -5.01 -5.77 25.75
CA LYS A 39 -6.32 -5.55 25.10
C LYS A 39 -6.32 -4.32 24.20
N ALA A 40 -5.67 -3.23 24.61
CA ALA A 40 -5.57 -2.02 23.80
C ALA A 40 -4.67 -2.24 22.58
N ALA A 41 -3.52 -2.90 22.76
CA ALA A 41 -2.62 -3.24 21.66
C ALA A 41 -3.27 -4.17 20.62
N LEU A 42 -3.99 -5.19 21.09
CA LEU A 42 -4.72 -6.13 20.24
C LEU A 42 -5.82 -5.41 19.45
N GLU A 43 -6.59 -4.54 20.09
CA GLU A 43 -7.64 -3.79 19.40
C GLU A 43 -7.06 -2.82 18.36
N ILE A 44 -5.94 -2.14 18.66
CA ILE A 44 -5.25 -1.27 17.68
C ILE A 44 -4.80 -2.09 16.46
N SER A 45 -4.23 -3.28 16.69
CA SER A 45 -3.83 -4.21 15.63
C SER A 45 -5.03 -4.64 14.77
N GLN A 46 -6.18 -4.93 15.38
CA GLN A 46 -7.39 -5.38 14.69
C GLN A 46 -8.15 -4.23 13.99
N ARG A 47 -8.23 -3.04 14.60
CA ARG A 47 -8.91 -1.85 14.03
C ARG A 47 -8.11 -1.23 12.90
N GLY A 48 -6.78 -1.17 13.03
CA GLY A 48 -5.89 -0.68 11.99
C GLY A 48 -6.02 -1.44 10.66
N PHE A 49 -6.57 -2.65 10.71
CA PHE A 49 -6.89 -3.46 9.55
C PHE A 49 -8.06 -2.91 8.71
N ARG A 50 -9.03 -2.20 9.33
CA ARG A 50 -10.32 -1.86 8.69
C ARG A 50 -10.64 -0.38 8.59
N ASP A 51 -10.08 0.45 9.48
CA ASP A 51 -10.52 1.83 9.62
C ASP A 51 -9.46 2.83 9.11
N ILE A 52 -9.69 3.34 7.90
CA ILE A 52 -8.85 4.37 7.26
C ILE A 52 -8.98 5.72 7.98
N SER A 53 -10.06 5.97 8.73
CA SER A 53 -10.26 7.24 9.44
C SER A 53 -9.22 7.47 10.54
N ILE A 54 -8.66 6.39 11.09
CA ILE A 54 -7.53 6.39 12.02
C ILE A 54 -6.28 7.06 11.42
N ILE A 55 -6.14 7.03 10.09
CA ILE A 55 -5.03 7.68 9.37
C ILE A 55 -5.24 9.19 9.24
N ASN A 56 -6.49 9.65 9.35
CA ASN A 56 -6.92 11.01 9.03
C ASN A 56 -7.22 11.88 10.27
N GLU A 57 -6.93 11.42 11.50
CA GLU A 57 -7.11 12.23 12.72
C GLU A 57 -6.04 13.35 12.82
N GLN A 58 -6.16 14.33 11.92
CA GLN A 58 -5.79 15.72 12.16
C GLN A 58 -6.87 16.35 13.07
N PRO A 59 -6.55 17.33 13.93
CA PRO A 59 -7.59 18.15 14.55
C PRO A 59 -8.45 18.75 13.43
N ILE A 60 -9.76 18.54 13.52
CA ILE A 60 -10.76 18.90 12.50
C ILE A 60 -10.77 20.42 12.29
N THR A 61 -9.86 20.93 11.47
CA THR A 61 -9.90 22.30 10.92
C THR A 61 -9.52 22.34 9.44
N ARG A 62 -9.24 21.18 8.83
CA ARG A 62 -9.09 21.09 7.38
C ARG A 62 -10.04 20.03 6.87
N ALA A 63 -11.13 20.49 6.26
CA ALA A 63 -11.94 19.65 5.39
C ALA A 63 -10.97 18.90 4.46
N PRO A 64 -11.13 17.57 4.29
CA PRO A 64 -10.30 16.84 3.36
C PRO A 64 -10.54 17.49 2.01
N THR A 65 -9.53 18.22 1.52
CA THR A 65 -9.47 18.57 0.11
C THR A 65 -9.26 17.23 -0.57
N ARG A 66 -10.36 16.54 -0.89
CA ARG A 66 -10.40 15.71 -2.09
C ARG A 66 -9.96 16.66 -3.17
N GLU A 67 -8.66 16.71 -3.45
CA GLU A 67 -8.16 17.16 -4.73
C GLU A 67 -8.75 16.16 -5.73
N LYS A 68 -10.00 16.45 -6.08
CA LYS A 68 -10.53 16.19 -7.38
C LYS A 68 -9.58 16.94 -8.32
N THR A 69 -8.54 16.27 -8.78
CA THR A 69 -8.04 16.46 -10.14
C THR A 69 -9.13 16.03 -11.11
N GLN A 70 -10.32 16.64 -10.99
CA GLN A 70 -11.27 16.72 -12.06
C GLN A 70 -10.67 17.74 -13.00
N ILE A 71 -9.94 17.25 -14.00
CA ILE A 71 -9.75 18.01 -15.23
C ILE A 71 -11.16 18.35 -15.68
N ARG A 72 -11.55 19.61 -15.50
CA ARG A 72 -12.85 20.12 -15.88
C ARG A 72 -12.85 20.09 -17.41
N SER A 73 -13.31 18.99 -18.00
CA SER A 73 -13.53 18.90 -19.44
C SER A 73 -14.48 20.03 -19.79
N ARG A 74 -13.97 21.02 -20.54
CA ARG A 74 -14.83 22.02 -21.17
C ARG A 74 -15.73 21.22 -22.09
N SER A 75 -17.04 21.19 -21.83
CA SER A 75 -17.98 20.54 -22.74
C SER A 75 -17.98 21.30 -24.05
N LEU A 76 -17.16 20.84 -25.00
CA LEU A 76 -17.38 21.12 -26.40
C LEU A 76 -18.48 20.17 -26.81
N SER A 77 -19.69 20.71 -26.96
CA SER A 77 -20.81 20.01 -27.56
C SER A 77 -20.45 19.61 -28.99
N SER A 78 -19.86 18.42 -29.13
CA SER A 78 -19.77 17.75 -30.41
C SER A 78 -21.16 17.28 -30.77
N LYS A 79 -21.78 17.93 -31.76
CA LYS A 79 -22.96 17.39 -32.43
C LYS A 79 -22.55 16.06 -33.04
N SER A 80 -22.92 14.98 -32.37
CA SER A 80 -22.88 13.61 -32.88
C SER A 80 -23.58 13.59 -34.24
N THR A 81 -22.77 13.58 -35.30
CA THR A 81 -23.19 13.07 -36.59
C THR A 81 -22.89 11.59 -36.55
N ASN A 82 -23.94 10.76 -36.56
CA ASN A 82 -23.85 9.34 -36.83
C ASN A 82 -23.00 9.17 -38.10
N ARG A 83 -21.75 8.74 -37.93
CA ARG A 83 -21.01 8.17 -39.04
C ARG A 83 -21.38 6.70 -39.06
N ASP A 84 -22.42 6.38 -39.83
CA ASP A 84 -22.61 5.04 -40.34
C ASP A 84 -21.33 4.64 -41.08
N ILE A 85 -20.46 3.88 -40.42
CA ILE A 85 -19.35 3.20 -41.07
C ILE A 85 -20.00 2.07 -41.86
N GLN A 86 -20.30 2.31 -43.13
CA GLN A 86 -20.51 1.23 -44.08
C GLN A 86 -19.22 0.41 -44.11
N VAL A 87 -19.24 -0.72 -43.41
CA VAL A 87 -18.19 -1.73 -43.45
C VAL A 87 -18.05 -2.15 -44.90
N LEU A 88 -16.92 -1.79 -45.50
CA LEU A 88 -16.58 -2.17 -46.86
C LEU A 88 -16.28 -3.68 -46.86
N ASP A 89 -17.29 -4.51 -47.14
CA ASP A 89 -17.28 -5.99 -47.10
C ASP A 89 -16.22 -6.70 -47.96
N ASN A 90 -15.35 -5.95 -48.66
CA ASN A 90 -14.36 -6.50 -49.60
C ASN A 90 -12.88 -6.23 -49.22
N GLN A 91 -12.59 -5.73 -48.01
CA GLN A 91 -11.20 -5.69 -47.55
C GLN A 91 -10.83 -7.04 -46.93
N LYS A 92 -10.01 -7.83 -47.64
CA LYS A 92 -9.25 -8.92 -47.00
C LYS A 92 -8.25 -8.27 -46.06
N PHE A 93 -8.61 -8.18 -44.78
CA PHE A 93 -7.64 -7.90 -43.72
C PHE A 93 -6.53 -8.93 -43.84
N PHE A 94 -5.28 -8.48 -43.89
CA PHE A 94 -4.14 -9.36 -43.70
C PHE A 94 -4.23 -9.88 -42.26
N THR A 95 -4.90 -11.02 -42.10
CA THR A 95 -4.90 -11.74 -40.85
C THR A 95 -3.48 -12.22 -40.63
N ALA A 96 -2.83 -11.71 -39.58
CA ALA A 96 -1.58 -12.28 -39.12
C ALA A 96 -1.82 -13.79 -38.96
N SER A 97 -0.99 -14.62 -39.60
CA SER A 97 -1.14 -16.09 -39.60
C SER A 97 -1.07 -16.68 -38.19
N LYS A 98 -0.62 -15.88 -37.22
CA LYS A 98 -0.58 -16.19 -35.80
C LYS A 98 -1.05 -14.94 -35.02
N GLN A 99 -2.04 -15.11 -34.16
CA GLN A 99 -2.39 -14.05 -33.20
C GLN A 99 -1.17 -13.76 -32.31
N PRO A 100 -0.88 -12.48 -32.01
CA PRO A 100 0.21 -12.13 -31.12
C PRO A 100 -0.05 -12.74 -29.74
N SER A 101 0.98 -13.31 -29.13
CA SER A 101 0.94 -13.70 -27.72
C SER A 101 0.87 -12.43 -26.88
N LEU A 102 -0.26 -12.21 -26.22
CA LEU A 102 -0.47 -11.07 -25.34
C LEU A 102 0.36 -11.22 -24.07
N VAL A 103 0.91 -10.10 -23.57
CA VAL A 103 1.63 -10.01 -22.30
C VAL A 103 0.72 -9.41 -21.24
N ILE A 104 0.90 -9.78 -19.98
CA ILE A 104 0.13 -9.20 -18.87
C ILE A 104 0.41 -7.69 -18.78
N GLY A 105 -0.65 -6.89 -18.62
CA GLY A 105 -0.55 -5.45 -18.50
C GLY A 105 -1.88 -4.79 -18.14
N TYR A 106 -1.93 -3.47 -18.31
CA TYR A 106 -3.15 -2.70 -18.08
C TYR A 106 -4.16 -2.92 -19.20
N THR A 107 -5.44 -3.02 -18.80
CA THR A 107 -6.61 -3.01 -19.67
C THR A 107 -7.57 -1.96 -19.12
N THR A 108 -7.44 -0.73 -19.60
CA THR A 108 -8.08 0.46 -19.04
C THR A 108 -9.50 0.58 -19.59
N VAL A 109 -10.46 0.85 -18.70
CA VAL A 109 -11.83 1.23 -19.09
C VAL A 109 -12.14 2.59 -18.50
N ASP A 110 -12.41 3.56 -19.35
CA ASP A 110 -12.71 4.94 -18.99
C ASP A 110 -13.90 5.50 -19.79
N ASP A 111 -14.18 6.80 -19.64
CA ASP A 111 -15.29 7.48 -20.33
C ASP A 111 -15.16 7.42 -21.87
N GLY A 112 -13.95 7.21 -22.40
CA GLY A 112 -13.64 7.08 -23.82
C GLY A 112 -13.81 5.67 -24.37
N GLY A 113 -13.95 4.64 -23.53
CA GLY A 113 -14.09 3.25 -23.94
C GLY A 113 -13.06 2.33 -23.28
N SER A 114 -12.53 1.37 -24.05
CA SER A 114 -11.60 0.33 -23.56
C SER A 114 -10.45 0.01 -24.50
N ASP A 115 -10.30 0.81 -25.57
CA ASP A 115 -9.30 0.67 -26.62
C ASP A 115 -8.24 1.80 -26.56
N GLY A 116 -8.15 2.47 -25.41
CA GLY A 116 -7.21 3.58 -25.18
C GLY A 116 -5.78 3.15 -24.89
N ASP A 117 -5.55 1.89 -24.50
CA ASP A 117 -4.19 1.36 -24.27
C ASP A 117 -3.44 1.21 -25.60
N ASP A 118 -2.18 1.66 -25.64
CA ASP A 118 -1.35 1.65 -26.86
C ASP A 118 -0.87 0.26 -27.29
N THR A 119 -0.93 -0.73 -26.38
CA THR A 119 -0.57 -2.13 -26.59
C THR A 119 -1.68 -3.05 -26.10
N LEU A 120 -1.96 -4.14 -26.84
CA LEU A 120 -2.91 -5.16 -26.42
C LEU A 120 -2.31 -6.03 -25.31
N HIS A 121 -3.02 -6.15 -24.18
CA HIS A 121 -2.57 -6.90 -23.00
C HIS A 121 -3.52 -8.04 -22.60
N LEU A 122 -2.99 -9.01 -21.86
CA LEU A 122 -3.80 -9.81 -20.95
C LEU A 122 -4.09 -8.96 -19.70
N PRO A 123 -5.34 -8.90 -19.22
CA PRO A 123 -5.67 -8.14 -18.03
C PRO A 123 -4.87 -8.65 -16.84
N MET A 124 -4.33 -7.71 -16.06
CA MET A 124 -3.67 -8.05 -14.80
C MET A 124 -4.67 -8.67 -13.83
N THR A 125 -4.21 -9.64 -13.03
CA THR A 125 -5.04 -10.25 -11.98
C THR A 125 -5.45 -9.22 -10.93
N ASP A 126 -6.55 -9.50 -10.21
CA ASP A 126 -7.05 -8.63 -9.15
C ASP A 126 -5.95 -8.19 -8.18
N ILE A 127 -5.84 -6.87 -7.99
CA ILE A 127 -4.90 -6.28 -7.03
C ILE A 127 -5.42 -6.57 -5.62
N VAL A 128 -4.67 -7.37 -4.86
CA VAL A 128 -4.92 -7.55 -3.42
C VAL A 128 -4.36 -6.35 -2.69
N TRP A 129 -5.24 -5.44 -2.26
CA TRP A 129 -4.84 -4.31 -1.45
C TRP A 129 -4.51 -4.77 -0.04
N PRO A 130 -3.27 -4.57 0.46
CA PRO A 130 -2.97 -4.88 1.84
C PRO A 130 -3.78 -3.96 2.77
N PRO A 131 -4.09 -4.41 4.01
CA PRO A 131 -4.70 -3.54 4.99
C PRO A 131 -3.82 -2.29 5.21
N PRO A 132 -4.39 -1.15 5.61
CA PRO A 132 -3.62 0.08 5.79
C PRO A 132 -2.50 -0.04 6.84
N ILE A 133 -2.69 -0.93 7.82
CA ILE A 133 -1.70 -1.28 8.83
C ILE A 133 -1.42 -2.78 8.75
N LEU A 134 -0.13 -3.11 8.68
CA LEU A 134 0.39 -4.46 8.81
C LEU A 134 0.88 -4.66 10.24
N SER A 135 0.46 -5.73 10.90
CA SER A 135 0.86 -6.07 12.26
C SER A 135 1.32 -7.52 12.33
N ALA A 136 2.24 -7.78 13.25
CA ALA A 136 2.72 -9.11 13.58
C ALA A 136 2.81 -9.19 15.11
N VAL A 137 2.49 -10.36 15.64
CA VAL A 137 2.53 -10.65 17.08
C VAL A 137 3.68 -11.61 17.32
N VAL A 138 4.60 -11.25 18.21
CA VAL A 138 5.83 -12.00 18.46
C VAL A 138 6.08 -12.07 19.96
N GLY A 139 6.58 -13.21 20.46
CA GLY A 139 7.06 -13.34 21.84
C GLY A 139 5.97 -13.36 22.91
N LEU A 140 4.73 -13.73 22.57
CA LEU A 140 3.68 -13.93 23.57
C LEU A 140 3.96 -15.18 24.43
N PRO A 141 3.48 -15.20 25.69
CA PRO A 141 3.53 -16.39 26.54
C PRO A 141 2.88 -17.60 25.86
N ALA A 142 3.41 -18.80 26.15
CA ALA A 142 2.85 -20.04 25.62
C ALA A 142 1.43 -20.34 26.14
N GLU A 143 1.12 -19.87 27.35
CA GLU A 143 -0.19 -19.99 27.98
C GLU A 143 -0.65 -18.66 28.58
N GLY A 144 -1.93 -18.36 28.40
CA GLY A 144 -2.57 -17.15 28.93
C GLY A 144 -2.37 -15.89 28.07
N GLU A 145 -3.21 -14.88 28.34
CA GLU A 145 -3.05 -13.54 27.77
C GLU A 145 -2.15 -12.72 28.70
N PRO A 146 -1.11 -12.02 28.18
CA PRO A 146 -0.33 -11.13 29.01
C PRO A 146 -1.18 -9.93 29.43
N GLU A 147 -0.85 -9.34 30.57
CA GLU A 147 -1.49 -8.09 31.00
C GLU A 147 -1.00 -6.90 30.17
N TYR A 148 0.31 -6.89 29.88
CA TYR A 148 1.00 -5.84 29.16
C TYR A 148 1.88 -6.39 28.05
N VAL A 149 2.04 -5.61 26.99
CA VAL A 149 2.93 -5.90 25.87
C VAL A 149 3.69 -4.65 25.44
N ASP A 150 4.77 -4.87 24.72
CA ASP A 150 5.53 -3.83 24.07
C ASP A 150 4.97 -3.57 22.67
N LEU A 151 4.66 -2.31 22.37
CA LEU A 151 4.17 -1.91 21.06
C LEU A 151 5.33 -1.36 20.22
N VAL A 152 5.76 -2.14 19.24
CA VAL A 152 6.77 -1.74 18.25
C VAL A 152 6.08 -1.29 16.97
N PHE A 153 6.40 -0.09 16.50
CA PHE A 153 5.74 0.51 15.34
C PHE A 153 6.68 1.42 14.54
N ASP A 154 6.29 1.72 13.32
CA ASP A 154 7.05 2.60 12.43
C ASP A 154 7.02 4.05 12.92
N ARG A 155 8.15 4.76 12.88
CA ARG A 155 8.25 6.15 13.36
C ARG A 155 7.19 7.09 12.78
N SER A 156 6.80 6.93 11.51
CA SER A 156 5.85 7.83 10.85
C SER A 156 4.44 7.79 11.47
N ILE A 157 4.09 6.72 12.19
CA ILE A 157 2.78 6.55 12.83
C ILE A 157 2.79 6.83 14.33
N THR A 158 3.85 7.45 14.88
CA THR A 158 3.96 7.75 16.31
C THR A 158 2.75 8.51 16.86
N SER A 159 2.37 9.62 16.23
CA SER A 159 1.23 10.43 16.69
C SER A 159 -0.08 9.64 16.67
N MET A 160 -0.28 8.80 15.65
CA MET A 160 -1.46 7.94 15.54
C MET A 160 -1.52 6.92 16.67
N MET A 161 -0.41 6.29 17.03
CA MET A 161 -0.39 5.31 18.13
C MET A 161 -0.73 5.98 19.47
N LEU A 162 -0.20 7.17 19.73
CA LEU A 162 -0.51 7.93 20.95
C LEU A 162 -2.00 8.33 21.00
N ILE A 163 -2.56 8.82 19.89
CA ILE A 163 -3.98 9.16 19.81
C ILE A 163 -4.87 7.94 20.06
N LEU A 164 -4.58 6.81 19.40
CA LEU A 164 -5.35 5.58 19.56
C LEU A 164 -5.33 5.05 20.99
N LEU A 165 -4.17 5.07 21.64
CA LEU A 165 -4.04 4.65 23.04
C LEU A 165 -4.80 5.59 23.97
N ASN A 166 -4.71 6.91 23.76
CA ASN A 166 -5.37 7.89 24.63
C ASN A 166 -6.88 7.93 24.44
N ASN A 167 -7.38 7.68 23.22
CA ASN A 167 -8.82 7.49 22.94
C ASN A 167 -9.40 6.27 23.69
N LYS A 168 -8.56 5.38 24.22
CA LYS A 168 -8.94 4.25 25.08
C LYS A 168 -8.86 4.57 26.58
N GLY A 169 -8.61 5.83 26.94
CA GLY A 169 -8.48 6.25 28.34
C GLY A 169 -7.11 5.98 28.95
N HIS A 170 -6.10 5.67 28.13
CA HIS A 170 -4.71 5.64 28.57
C HIS A 170 -4.09 7.04 28.52
N ASN A 171 -2.91 7.21 29.12
CA ASN A 171 -2.23 8.50 29.21
C ASN A 171 -0.79 8.38 28.70
N PHE A 172 -0.64 7.97 27.44
CA PHE A 172 0.65 7.91 26.76
C PHE A 172 0.96 9.23 26.06
N ASN A 173 2.20 9.67 26.11
CA ASN A 173 2.68 10.85 25.41
C ASN A 173 4.04 10.59 24.78
N THR A 174 4.63 11.61 24.15
CA THR A 174 5.91 11.50 23.45
C THR A 174 7.07 11.10 24.34
N ALA A 175 7.01 11.33 25.65
CA ALA A 175 8.04 10.89 26.60
C ALA A 175 8.02 9.38 26.84
N ASN A 176 6.92 8.68 26.50
CA ASN A 176 6.84 7.22 26.57
C ASN A 176 7.37 6.53 25.30
N VAL A 177 7.74 7.30 24.27
CA VAL A 177 8.18 6.76 22.98
C VAL A 177 9.69 6.68 22.95
N GLU A 178 10.20 5.46 22.90
CA GLU A 178 11.63 5.15 22.82
C GLU A 178 12.02 4.74 21.39
N ASP A 179 13.31 4.86 21.06
CA ASP A 179 13.87 4.27 19.84
C ASP A 179 14.01 2.75 20.01
N TYR A 180 13.48 1.98 19.07
CA TYR A 180 13.61 0.52 19.05
C TYR A 180 14.75 0.07 18.14
N SER A 181 14.81 0.64 16.93
CA SER A 181 15.90 0.39 15.98
C SER A 181 16.56 1.71 15.59
N ILE A 182 17.87 1.67 15.38
CA ILE A 182 18.61 2.80 14.80
C ILE A 182 18.48 2.73 13.28
N GLU A 183 18.52 1.51 12.75
CA GLU A 183 18.42 1.20 11.34
C GLU A 183 17.00 1.46 10.82
N PRO A 184 16.86 2.01 9.60
CA PRO A 184 15.58 2.10 8.94
C PRO A 184 15.09 0.71 8.52
N ILE A 185 13.78 0.58 8.35
CA ILE A 185 13.13 -0.67 7.92
C ILE A 185 13.74 -1.27 6.65
N ARG A 186 14.18 -0.42 5.71
CA ARG A 186 14.89 -0.83 4.50
C ARG A 186 16.11 -1.70 4.80
N ASP A 187 16.90 -1.29 5.78
CA ASP A 187 18.17 -1.92 6.09
C ASP A 187 17.92 -3.20 6.90
N ILE A 188 16.88 -3.21 7.76
CA ILE A 188 16.38 -4.41 8.44
C ILE A 188 15.93 -5.47 7.44
N ILE A 189 15.13 -5.09 6.43
CA ILE A 189 14.69 -6.01 5.37
C ILE A 189 15.88 -6.50 4.55
N SER A 190 16.81 -5.60 4.20
CA SER A 190 18.02 -5.95 3.45
C SER A 190 18.88 -6.97 4.20
N GLN A 191 19.02 -6.79 5.52
CA GLN A 191 19.75 -7.71 6.38
C GLN A 191 19.05 -9.07 6.46
N TRP A 192 17.73 -9.08 6.66
CA TRP A 192 16.96 -10.33 6.66
C TRP A 192 17.11 -11.09 5.34
N ILE A 193 17.04 -10.39 4.20
CA ILE A 193 17.26 -10.98 2.88
C ILE A 193 18.65 -11.57 2.76
N LYS A 194 19.69 -10.84 3.18
CA LYS A 194 21.06 -11.34 3.16
C LYS A 194 21.23 -12.64 3.95
N ASP A 195 20.52 -12.76 5.08
CA ASP A 195 20.65 -13.89 5.99
C ASP A 195 19.77 -15.09 5.60
N ASN A 196 18.66 -14.86 4.89
CA ASN A 196 17.64 -15.89 4.62
C ASN A 196 17.48 -16.23 3.13
N TRP A 197 17.93 -15.35 2.23
CA TRP A 197 17.82 -15.53 0.78
C TRP A 197 19.11 -16.13 0.20
N ALA A 198 19.43 -17.37 0.60
CA ALA A 198 20.54 -18.12 0.03
C ALA A 198 20.12 -18.76 -1.32
N GLY A 199 20.74 -18.37 -2.42
CA GLY A 199 20.46 -18.88 -3.78
C GLY A 199 21.10 -18.02 -4.87
N GLU A 200 20.83 -18.29 -6.16
CA GLU A 200 21.34 -17.50 -7.30
C GLU A 200 20.82 -16.04 -7.22
N CYS A 201 21.62 -15.23 -6.54
CA CYS A 201 21.60 -13.76 -6.57
C CYS A 201 22.37 -13.24 -7.78
#